data_AF-A0A2A3YNU7-F1
#
_entry.id   AF-A0A2A3YNU7-F1
#
_cell.length_a   1.000
_cell.length_b   1.000
_cell.length_c   1.000
_cell.angle_alpha   90.00
_cell.angle_beta   90.00
_cell.angle_gamma   90.00
#
_symmetry.space_group_name_H-M   'P 1'
#
loop_
_entity.id
_entity.type
_entity.pdbx_description
1 polymer ?
#
loop_
_entity_poly.entity_id
_entity_poly.type
_entity_poly.pdbx_seq_one_letter_code
_entity_poly.pdbx_strand_id
1 'polypeptide(L)'
;MDIEEITIDQGAQWRLEDLRIGIVRVGEHEGSDAAELLVRSDAEARHALITTSGRDADVGGWRISLLSAIRPEDRSRRETVRLRAVRGAADTGP
;
A
#
# COMPACT_ATOMS: atom_id res chain seq x y z
N MET A 1 7.02 -16.53 -7.52
CA MET A 1 6.51 -15.59 -6.50
C MET A 1 7.03 -14.24 -6.90
N ASP A 2 6.14 -13.37 -7.35
CA ASP A 2 6.50 -12.05 -7.85
C ASP A 2 6.49 -11.07 -6.68
N ILE A 3 7.62 -10.37 -6.50
CA ILE A 3 7.80 -9.37 -5.45
C ILE A 3 8.17 -8.07 -6.14
N GLU A 4 7.41 -7.02 -5.86
CA GLU A 4 7.71 -5.67 -6.33
C GLU A 4 7.76 -4.70 -5.15
N GLU A 5 8.72 -3.78 -5.17
CA GLU A 5 8.82 -2.70 -4.19
C GLU A 5 8.82 -1.35 -4.91
N ILE A 6 8.13 -0.37 -4.32
CA ILE A 6 8.08 0.97 -4.87
C ILE A 6 8.02 2.04 -3.78
N THR A 7 8.45 3.24 -4.14
CA THR A 7 8.17 4.46 -3.39
C THR A 7 7.14 5.29 -4.14
N ILE A 8 6.05 5.66 -3.46
CA ILE A 8 4.95 6.45 -4.00
C ILE A 8 4.89 7.78 -3.26
N ASP A 9 4.72 8.87 -3.98
CA ASP A 9 4.43 10.20 -3.42
C ASP A 9 2.93 10.48 -3.42
N GLN A 10 2.46 11.29 -2.48
CA GLN A 10 1.05 11.69 -2.41
C GLN A 10 0.61 12.40 -3.70
N GLY A 11 -0.54 11.99 -4.23
CA GLY A 11 -1.06 12.46 -5.52
C GLY A 11 -0.51 11.68 -6.72
N ALA A 12 0.49 10.82 -6.55
CA ALA A 12 0.88 9.83 -7.56
C ALA A 12 0.09 8.52 -7.39
N GLN A 13 0.14 7.67 -8.42
CA GLN A 13 -0.42 6.32 -8.38
C GLN A 13 0.63 5.33 -8.91
N TRP A 14 0.81 4.23 -8.18
CA TRP A 14 1.53 3.08 -8.68
C TRP A 14 0.56 2.16 -9.43
N ARG A 15 1.03 1.60 -10.55
CA ARG A 15 0.33 0.59 -11.32
C ARG A 15 1.12 -0.72 -11.23
N LEU A 16 0.43 -1.78 -10.85
CA LEU A 16 0.96 -3.11 -10.71
C LEU A 16 -0.02 -4.06 -11.39
N GLU A 17 0.28 -4.47 -12.62
CA GLU A 17 -0.65 -5.20 -13.49
C GLU A 17 -2.04 -4.51 -13.57
N ASP A 18 -3.08 -5.14 -13.02
CA ASP A 18 -4.47 -4.69 -12.94
C ASP A 18 -4.75 -3.78 -11.73
N LEU A 19 -3.81 -3.69 -10.78
CA LEU A 19 -3.94 -2.85 -9.59
C LEU A 19 -3.46 -1.42 -9.82
N ARG A 20 -4.20 -0.48 -9.25
CA ARG A 20 -3.81 0.92 -9.07
C ARG A 20 -3.83 1.26 -7.60
N ILE A 21 -2.72 1.79 -7.11
CA ILE A 21 -2.52 2.09 -5.70
C ILE A 21 -2.17 3.57 -5.56
N GLY A 22 -2.94 4.29 -4.76
CA GLY A 22 -2.69 5.69 -4.43
C GLY A 22 -2.72 5.92 -2.92
N ILE A 23 -2.00 6.94 -2.46
CA ILE A 23 -2.00 7.36 -1.05
C ILE A 23 -3.21 8.26 -0.81
N VAL A 24 -4.03 7.92 0.18
CA VAL A 24 -5.09 8.80 0.69
C VAL A 24 -4.50 9.69 1.79
N ARG A 25 -3.87 9.08 2.79
CA ARG A 25 -3.19 9.77 3.89
C ARG A 25 -2.11 8.91 4.52
N VAL A 26 -1.11 9.56 5.09
CA VAL A 26 -0.08 8.93 5.92
C VAL A 26 -0.24 9.41 7.37
N GLY A 27 -0.09 8.50 8.32
CA GLY A 27 -0.35 8.78 9.73
C GLY A 27 0.28 7.77 10.66
N GLU A 28 -0.31 7.66 11.84
CA GLU A 28 0.04 6.65 12.83
C GLU A 28 -1.24 5.90 13.22
N HIS A 29 -1.11 4.60 13.45
CA HIS A 29 -2.17 3.74 13.95
C HIS A 29 -1.59 2.82 15.03
N GLU A 30 -2.15 2.88 16.24
CA GLU A 30 -1.72 2.03 17.37
C GLU A 30 -0.21 2.12 17.66
N GLY A 31 0.39 3.31 17.53
CA GLY A 31 1.83 3.52 17.79
C GLY A 31 2.75 3.10 16.64
N SER A 32 2.21 2.71 15.49
CA SER A 32 2.97 2.33 14.29
C SER A 32 2.66 3.28 13.13
N ASP A 33 3.67 3.60 12.32
CA ASP A 33 3.47 4.33 11.08
C ASP A 33 2.48 3.58 10.17
N ALA A 34 1.55 4.34 9.62
CA ALA A 34 0.43 3.82 8.86
C ALA A 34 0.19 4.61 7.58
N ALA A 35 -0.36 3.94 6.57
CA ALA A 35 -0.83 4.56 5.36
C ALA A 35 -2.24 4.05 5.04
N GLU A 36 -3.16 4.97 4.77
CA GLU A 36 -4.42 4.62 4.14
C GLU A 36 -4.24 4.74 2.63
N LEU A 37 -4.40 3.62 1.95
CA LEU A 37 -4.27 3.51 0.50
C LEU A 37 -5.64 3.36 -0.14
N LEU A 38 -5.80 3.96 -1.31
CA LEU A 38 -6.88 3.62 -2.22
C LEU A 38 -6.35 2.61 -3.23
N VAL A 39 -6.82 1.36 -3.10
CA VAL A 39 -6.45 0.26 -4.00
C VAL A 39 -7.63 -0.03 -4.91
N ARG A 40 -7.38 -0.06 -6.22
CA ARG A 40 -8.39 -0.31 -7.25
C ARG A 40 -7.91 -1.41 -8.18
N SER A 41 -8.73 -2.42 -8.40
CA SER A 41 -8.64 -3.38 -9.51
C SER A 41 -9.76 -3.10 -10.51
N ASP A 42 -9.86 -3.92 -11.56
CA ASP A 42 -11.00 -3.87 -12.48
C ASP A 42 -12.31 -4.34 -11.83
N ALA A 43 -12.24 -5.16 -10.78
CA ALA A 43 -13.41 -5.73 -10.11
C ALA A 43 -13.85 -4.95 -8.86
N GLU A 44 -12.92 -4.29 -8.16
CA GLU A 44 -13.21 -3.62 -6.90
C GLU A 44 -12.34 -2.38 -6.64
N ALA A 45 -12.84 -1.49 -5.78
CA ALA A 45 -12.09 -0.36 -5.23
C ALA A 45 -12.32 -0.29 -3.73
N ARG A 46 -11.25 -0.21 -2.94
CA ARG A 46 -11.35 -0.13 -1.48
C ARG A 46 -10.26 0.73 -0.86
N HIS A 47 -10.57 1.25 0.32
CA HIS A 47 -9.59 1.87 1.20
C HIS A 47 -8.94 0.78 2.06
N ALA A 48 -7.62 0.78 2.14
CA ALA A 48 -6.84 -0.17 2.92
C ALA A 48 -5.91 0.56 3.86
N LEU A 49 -6.11 0.37 5.17
CA LEU A 49 -5.17 0.82 6.18
C LEU A 49 -4.08 -0.24 6.36
N ILE A 50 -2.85 0.12 6.05
CA ILE A 50 -1.66 -0.71 6.23
C ILE A 50 -0.69 -0.07 7.22
N THR A 51 0.07 -0.88 7.96
CA THR A 51 1.01 -0.42 8.99
C THR A 51 2.37 -1.08 8.84
N THR A 52 3.42 -0.42 9.33
CA THR A 52 4.77 -1.01 9.38
C THR A 52 4.87 -2.17 10.38
N SER A 53 3.93 -2.27 11.32
CA SER A 53 3.82 -3.37 12.28
C SER A 53 3.20 -4.66 11.72
N GLY A 54 2.79 -4.69 10.45
CA GLY A 54 2.33 -5.91 9.78
C GLY A 54 0.83 -5.98 9.50
N ARG A 55 0.11 -4.86 9.53
CA ARG A 55 -1.23 -4.79 8.95
C ARG A 55 -1.10 -4.65 7.44
N ASP A 56 -1.41 -5.71 6.71
CA ASP A 56 -1.33 -5.78 5.25
C ASP A 56 -2.70 -5.69 4.57
N ALA A 57 -2.71 -5.56 3.25
CA ALA A 57 -3.92 -5.55 2.44
C ALA A 57 -3.84 -6.55 1.29
N ASP A 58 -4.75 -7.53 1.25
CA ASP A 58 -4.86 -8.49 0.14
C ASP A 58 -5.93 -8.03 -0.89
N VAL A 59 -5.53 -7.74 -2.13
CA VAL A 59 -6.41 -7.29 -3.24
C VAL A 59 -5.96 -7.91 -4.55
N GLY A 60 -6.88 -8.45 -5.36
CA GLY A 60 -6.53 -8.96 -6.70
C GLY A 60 -5.44 -10.04 -6.71
N GLY A 61 -5.32 -10.84 -5.65
CA GLY A 61 -4.26 -11.85 -5.50
C GLY A 61 -2.89 -11.29 -5.06
N TRP A 62 -2.81 -10.00 -4.76
CA TRP A 62 -1.62 -9.34 -4.23
C TRP A 62 -1.77 -9.02 -2.75
N ARG A 63 -0.74 -9.32 -1.98
CA ARG A 63 -0.58 -8.79 -0.62
C ARG A 63 0.28 -7.53 -0.68
N ILE A 64 -0.24 -6.43 -0.13
CA ILE A 64 0.44 -5.14 -0.06
C ILE A 64 0.82 -4.84 1.40
N SER A 65 2.11 -4.58 1.61
CA SER A 65 2.70 -4.27 2.93
C SER A 65 3.35 -2.89 2.93
N LEU A 66 3.31 -2.20 4.08
CA LEU A 66 4.01 -0.94 4.29
C LEU A 66 5.43 -1.21 4.79
N LEU A 67 6.44 -0.76 4.04
CA LEU A 67 7.84 -0.85 4.47
C LEU A 67 8.26 0.39 5.26
N SER A 68 7.83 1.57 4.82
CA SER A 68 8.06 2.83 5.52
C SER A 68 7.09 3.92 5.07
N ALA A 69 6.93 4.94 5.89
CA ALA A 69 6.12 6.11 5.62
C ALA A 69 6.89 7.37 6.04
N ILE A 70 6.82 8.42 5.22
CA ILE A 70 7.46 9.71 5.46
C ILE A 70 6.36 10.76 5.51
N ARG A 71 6.27 11.42 6.67
CA ARG A 71 5.39 12.56 6.92
C ARG A 71 6.26 13.82 7.05
N PRO A 72 6.39 14.65 6.00
CA PRO A 72 7.16 15.87 6.12
C PRO A 72 6.50 16.82 7.13
N GLU A 73 7.31 17.46 7.98
CA GLU A 73 6.84 18.51 8.89
C GLU A 73 6.29 19.71 8.11
N ASP A 74 6.95 20.03 7.00
CA ASP A 74 6.51 21.03 6.03
C ASP A 74 5.38 20.47 5.15
N ARG A 75 4.16 20.99 5.37
CA ARG A 75 2.94 20.60 4.64
C ARG A 75 2.96 20.98 3.15
N SER A 76 3.93 21.76 2.68
CA SER A 76 4.13 22.01 1.25
C SER A 76 4.78 20.83 0.53
N ARG A 77 5.39 19.90 1.27
CA ARG A 77 6.00 18.68 0.75
C ARG A 77 4.99 17.53 0.77
N ARG A 78 5.14 16.61 -0.16
CA ARG A 78 4.26 15.44 -0.30
C ARG A 78 4.64 14.38 0.71
N GLU A 79 3.63 13.72 1.27
CA GLU A 79 3.81 12.47 2.00
C GLU A 79 4.30 11.38 1.05
N THR A 80 5.14 10.48 1.54
CA THR A 80 5.73 9.42 0.73
C THR A 80 5.59 8.09 1.47
N VAL A 81 5.29 7.01 0.75
CA VAL A 81 5.29 5.65 1.32
C VAL A 81 6.16 4.73 0.49
N ARG A 82 6.83 3.80 1.15
CA ARG A 82 7.48 2.67 0.50
C ARG A 82 6.64 1.41 0.73
N LEU A 83 6.24 0.77 -0.34
CA LEU A 83 5.39 -0.42 -0.32
C LEU A 83 6.14 -1.63 -0.84
N ARG A 84 5.71 -2.81 -0.40
CA ARG A 84 6.00 -4.09 -1.02
C ARG A 84 4.70 -4.73 -1.47
N ALA A 85 4.67 -5.25 -2.68
CA ALA A 85 3.61 -6.10 -3.18
C ALA A 85 4.15 -7.51 -3.42
N VAL A 86 3.43 -8.52 -2.96
CA VAL A 86 3.76 -9.93 -3.18
C VAL A 86 2.56 -10.62 -3.80
N ARG A 87 2.73 -11.24 -4.96
CA ARG A 87 1.69 -12.09 -5.54
C ARG A 87 1.71 -13.43 -4.83
N GLY A 88 0.62 -13.76 -4.14
CA GLY A 88 0.43 -15.09 -3.58
C GLY A 88 0.31 -16.11 -4.72
N ALA A 89 0.92 -17.28 -4.58
CA ALA A 89 0.31 -18.45 -5.21
C ALA A 89 -1.10 -18.53 -4.62
N ALA A 90 -2.14 -18.63 -5.45
CA ALA A 90 -3.48 -18.91 -4.94
C ALA A 90 -3.33 -20.06 -3.93
N ASP A 91 -3.78 -19.86 -2.69
CA ASP A 91 -3.79 -20.91 -1.67
C ASP A 91 -4.61 -22.08 -2.24
N THR A 92 -3.93 -23.02 -2.90
CA THR A 92 -4.46 -24.35 -3.15
C THR A 92 -4.37 -25.04 -1.81
N GLY A 93 -5.39 -24.81 -0.98
CA GLY A 93 -5.60 -25.59 0.23
C GLY A 93 -5.66 -27.09 -0.10
N PRO A 94 -5.26 -27.96 0.85
CA PRO A 94 -5.32 -29.41 0.68
C PRO A 94 -6.74 -29.93 0.44
#